data_AF-A0A522Y7C3-F1
#
_entry.id   AF-A0A522Y7C3-F1
#
_cell.length_a   1.000
_cell.length_b   1.000
_cell.length_c   1.000
_cell.angle_alpha   90.00
_cell.angle_beta   90.00
_cell.angle_gamma   90.00
#
_symmetry.space_group_name_H-M   'P 1'
#
loop_
_entity.id
_entity.type
_entity.pdbx_description
1 polymer ?
#
loop_
_entity_poly.entity_id
_entity_poly.type
_entity_poly.pdbx_seq_one_letter_code
_entity_poly.pdbx_strand_id
1 'polypeptide(L)'
;MHAVSLNHPSPGTDQASSDIVLAFSGGLDTSFCVPYLKERGWNVHTVFADTGGVDATERAAIEQRAAELGVASHVTIDGGPAIWSGFVRPFVQAGEAYQGQYPLLVSDRYLIVDAALQRCRELCTNAIAHGCTGMGNDQVRFDLAVKASGTYRIVAPIREIQKQHTQTRAYEQAYLEERGFAVNERQKHYTINENLLGVTMSGGEIDRWEVPGDGARGWCAPRSEWPAETLRITLRFEHGEAVAIDDEAMPGHAMLSRLN
;
A
#
# COMPACT_ATOMS: atom_id res chain seq x y z
N MET A 1 17.80 -17.86 -14.17
CA MET A 1 18.73 -16.85 -14.74
C MET A 1 18.73 -15.65 -13.80
N HIS A 2 19.92 -15.23 -13.37
CA HIS A 2 20.26 -14.06 -12.55
C HIS A 2 19.29 -13.65 -11.43
N ALA A 3 19.51 -14.21 -10.23
CA ALA A 3 19.19 -13.47 -9.01
C ALA A 3 20.07 -12.21 -9.01
N VAL A 4 19.46 -11.05 -9.22
CA VAL A 4 20.13 -9.77 -9.03
C VAL A 4 20.45 -9.68 -7.53
N SER A 5 21.71 -9.87 -7.19
CA SER A 5 22.22 -9.59 -5.85
C SER A 5 22.07 -8.09 -5.59
N LEU A 6 21.00 -7.68 -4.91
CA LEU A 6 20.78 -6.32 -4.43
C LEU A 6 21.68 -6.02 -3.22
N ASN A 7 23.00 -6.18 -3.37
CA ASN A 7 23.97 -5.60 -2.45
C ASN A 7 24.27 -4.19 -2.95
N HIS A 8 23.31 -3.28 -2.76
CA HIS A 8 23.58 -1.86 -2.92
C HIS A 8 24.00 -1.28 -1.56
N PRO A 9 25.20 -0.68 -1.45
CA PRO A 9 25.65 -0.10 -0.21
C PRO A 9 24.67 0.99 0.23
N SER A 10 24.26 0.96 1.50
CA SER A 10 23.50 2.05 2.12
C SER A 10 24.30 3.37 2.00
N PRO A 11 23.64 4.53 1.82
CA PRO A 11 24.34 5.81 1.80
C PRO A 11 25.15 5.98 3.09
N GLY A 12 26.42 6.38 2.92
CA GLY A 12 27.37 6.56 4.02
C GLY A 12 26.90 7.62 5.03
N THR A 13 27.27 7.42 6.30
CA THR A 13 26.76 8.15 7.48
C THR A 13 27.24 9.59 7.64
N ASP A 14 27.87 10.22 6.65
CA ASP A 14 28.68 11.43 6.88
C ASP A 14 27.98 12.78 6.68
N GLN A 15 26.65 12.80 6.50
CA GLN A 15 25.83 13.97 6.80
C GLN A 15 24.43 13.49 7.20
N ALA A 16 23.98 13.86 8.40
CA ALA A 16 22.62 13.56 8.83
C ALA A 16 21.64 14.38 7.99
N SER A 17 21.18 13.82 6.87
CA SER A 17 20.12 14.40 6.06
C SER A 17 18.87 14.58 6.93
N SER A 18 18.26 15.77 6.83
CA SER A 18 16.95 16.06 7.41
C SER A 18 15.81 15.54 6.54
N ASP A 19 16.08 14.86 5.43
CA ASP A 19 15.06 14.32 4.55
C ASP A 19 14.53 12.99 5.07
N ILE A 20 13.22 12.79 4.99
CA ILE A 20 12.57 11.52 5.32
C ILE A 20 11.60 11.14 4.21
N VAL A 21 11.60 9.87 3.82
CA VAL A 21 10.62 9.36 2.86
C VAL A 21 9.46 8.71 3.59
N LEU A 22 8.25 9.24 3.41
CA LEU A 22 7.01 8.68 3.93
C LEU A 22 6.30 7.85 2.85
N ALA A 23 6.07 6.57 3.14
CA ALA A 23 5.09 5.77 2.40
C ALA A 23 3.69 6.35 2.64
N PHE A 24 3.06 6.86 1.57
CA PHE A 24 1.94 7.78 1.66
C PHE A 24 0.75 7.30 0.82
N SER A 25 -0.46 7.28 1.40
CA SER A 25 -1.69 6.88 0.72
C SER A 25 -2.75 7.98 0.62
N GLY A 26 -2.46 9.19 1.12
CA GLY A 26 -3.44 10.27 1.22
C GLY A 26 -4.52 10.09 2.30
N GLY A 27 -4.59 8.92 2.94
CA GLY A 27 -5.50 8.65 4.05
C GLY A 27 -5.20 9.47 5.31
N LEU A 28 -6.08 9.37 6.32
CA LEU A 28 -5.96 10.10 7.58
C LEU A 28 -4.59 9.89 8.24
N ASP A 29 -4.21 8.63 8.46
CA ASP A 29 -2.98 8.24 9.15
C ASP A 29 -1.73 8.84 8.47
N THR A 30 -1.58 8.65 7.15
CA THR A 30 -0.41 9.20 6.43
C THR A 30 -0.51 10.71 6.23
N SER A 31 -1.71 11.28 6.16
CA SER A 31 -1.89 12.74 6.15
C SER A 31 -1.44 13.37 7.46
N PHE A 32 -1.76 12.76 8.60
CA PHE A 32 -1.30 13.18 9.92
C PHE A 32 0.22 13.12 10.04
N CYS A 33 0.85 12.07 9.49
CA CYS A 33 2.29 11.88 9.56
C CYS A 33 3.07 13.07 8.97
N VAL A 34 2.56 13.76 7.94
CA VAL A 34 3.29 14.86 7.27
C VAL A 34 3.56 16.03 8.22
N PRO A 35 2.56 16.77 8.75
CA PRO A 35 2.82 17.85 9.70
C PRO A 35 3.52 17.36 10.98
N TYR A 36 3.20 16.15 11.46
CA TYR A 36 3.85 15.57 12.64
C TYR A 36 5.37 15.43 12.49
N LEU A 37 5.81 14.95 11.32
CA LEU A 37 7.23 14.81 10.99
C LEU A 37 7.88 16.18 10.74
N LYS A 38 7.21 17.10 10.04
CA LYS A 38 7.72 18.46 9.79
C LYS A 38 7.99 19.22 11.08
N GLU A 39 7.09 19.15 12.06
CA GLU A 39 7.27 19.76 13.39
C GLU A 39 8.45 19.19 14.17
N ARG A 40 8.94 18.00 13.78
CA ARG A 40 10.14 17.35 14.34
C ARG A 40 11.41 17.65 13.55
N GLY A 41 11.34 18.58 12.60
CA GLY A 41 12.48 19.05 11.82
C GLY A 41 12.78 18.23 10.58
N TRP A 42 11.87 17.35 10.15
CA TRP A 42 12.04 16.60 8.91
C TRP A 42 11.57 17.38 7.68
N ASN A 43 12.34 17.28 6.61
CA ASN A 43 11.92 17.61 5.26
C ASN A 43 11.24 16.37 4.64
N VAL A 44 9.91 16.39 4.57
CA VAL A 44 9.12 15.19 4.27
C VAL A 44 8.93 15.02 2.76
N HIS A 45 9.44 13.93 2.22
CA HIS A 45 9.18 13.47 0.86
C HIS A 45 8.18 12.32 0.90
N THR A 46 7.21 12.29 0.00
CA THR A 46 6.20 11.22 -0.04
C THR A 46 6.35 10.35 -1.27
N VAL A 47 6.08 9.06 -1.11
CA VAL A 47 5.98 8.07 -2.18
C VAL A 47 4.62 7.41 -2.08
N PHE A 48 3.84 7.48 -3.16
CA PHE A 48 2.66 6.65 -3.36
C PHE A 48 3.00 5.56 -4.38
N ALA A 49 2.91 4.29 -3.99
CA ALA A 49 3.04 3.19 -4.92
C ALA A 49 1.63 2.77 -5.34
N ASP A 50 1.26 3.08 -6.58
CA ASP A 50 -0.02 2.69 -7.15
C ASP A 50 0.05 1.24 -7.61
N THR A 51 -0.39 0.36 -6.74
CA THR A 51 -0.46 -1.08 -6.99
C THR A 51 -1.79 -1.51 -7.60
N GLY A 52 -2.52 -0.56 -8.20
CA GLY A 52 -3.92 -0.65 -8.62
C GLY A 52 -4.89 -0.44 -7.47
N GLY A 53 -6.18 -0.53 -7.79
CA GLY A 53 -7.24 -0.22 -6.82
C GLY A 53 -7.56 1.27 -6.68
N VAL A 54 -6.84 2.12 -7.40
CA VAL A 54 -7.12 3.57 -7.48
C VAL A 54 -7.27 4.00 -8.94
N ASP A 55 -8.25 4.86 -9.19
CA ASP A 55 -8.45 5.45 -10.52
C ASP A 55 -7.61 6.73 -10.71
N ALA A 56 -7.69 7.33 -11.89
CA ALA A 56 -6.96 8.56 -12.18
C ALA A 56 -7.38 9.75 -11.29
N THR A 57 -8.64 9.79 -10.85
CA THR A 57 -9.18 10.84 -9.98
C THR A 57 -8.63 10.68 -8.56
N GLU A 58 -8.59 9.46 -8.05
CA GLU A 58 -8.05 9.16 -6.72
C GLU A 58 -6.54 9.37 -6.68
N ARG A 59 -5.80 8.97 -7.72
CA ARG A 59 -4.37 9.31 -7.87
C ARG A 59 -4.14 10.82 -7.78
N ALA A 60 -4.89 11.61 -8.55
CA ALA A 60 -4.78 13.07 -8.53
C ALA A 60 -5.12 13.65 -7.15
N ALA A 61 -6.12 13.09 -6.46
CA ALA A 61 -6.48 13.52 -5.11
C ALA A 61 -5.37 13.23 -4.08
N ILE A 62 -4.66 12.10 -4.21
CA ILE A 62 -3.51 11.76 -3.34
C ILE A 62 -2.36 12.75 -3.57
N GLU A 63 -2.03 13.04 -4.82
CA GLU A 63 -0.99 14.02 -5.17
C GLU A 63 -1.35 15.42 -4.66
N GLN A 64 -2.59 15.87 -4.91
CA GLN A 64 -3.09 17.13 -4.39
C GLN A 64 -3.02 17.16 -2.85
N ARG A 65 -3.40 16.08 -2.18
CA ARG A 65 -3.32 15.99 -0.72
C ARG A 65 -1.89 16.12 -0.21
N ALA A 66 -0.92 15.50 -0.89
CA ALA A 66 0.49 15.65 -0.54
C ALA A 66 0.95 17.12 -0.68
N ALA A 67 0.55 17.78 -1.77
CA ALA A 67 0.84 19.20 -2.02
C ALA A 67 0.20 20.12 -0.96
N GLU A 68 -1.08 19.89 -0.61
CA GLU A 68 -1.79 20.63 0.43
C GLU A 68 -1.07 20.55 1.78
N LEU A 69 -0.57 19.37 2.17
CA LEU A 69 0.18 19.15 3.41
C LEU A 69 1.60 19.77 3.37
N GLY A 70 2.02 20.27 2.21
CA GLY A 70 3.30 20.95 2.00
C GLY A 70 4.50 20.03 2.10
N VAL A 71 4.44 18.84 1.48
CA VAL A 71 5.59 17.94 1.35
C VAL A 71 6.70 18.58 0.50
N ALA A 72 7.94 18.18 0.72
CA ALA A 72 9.12 18.62 -0.03
C ALA A 72 9.11 18.11 -1.48
N SER A 73 8.68 16.86 -1.66
CA SER A 73 8.36 16.29 -2.97
C SER A 73 7.34 15.17 -2.83
N HIS A 74 6.57 14.93 -3.88
CA HIS A 74 5.71 13.76 -4.03
C HIS A 74 6.12 13.00 -5.29
N VAL A 75 6.09 11.67 -5.25
CA VAL A 75 6.18 10.83 -6.44
C VAL A 75 5.14 9.71 -6.37
N THR A 76 4.49 9.44 -7.49
CA THR A 76 3.67 8.26 -7.70
C THR A 76 4.44 7.25 -8.55
N ILE A 77 4.49 5.99 -8.12
CA ILE A 77 5.17 4.89 -8.80
C ILE A 77 4.12 3.87 -9.26
N ASP A 78 4.16 3.48 -10.54
CA ASP A 78 3.34 2.37 -11.04
C ASP A 78 3.86 1.03 -10.49
N GLY A 79 3.07 0.41 -9.61
CA GLY A 79 3.35 -0.86 -8.96
C GLY A 79 2.70 -2.06 -9.66
N GLY A 80 1.89 -1.86 -10.70
CA GLY A 80 1.18 -2.94 -11.39
C GLY A 80 2.11 -4.04 -11.92
N PRO A 81 3.12 -3.70 -12.75
CA PRO A 81 4.10 -4.68 -13.23
C PRO A 81 4.85 -5.42 -12.11
N ALA A 82 5.13 -4.71 -11.00
CA ALA A 82 5.84 -5.28 -9.86
C ALA A 82 4.95 -6.25 -9.05
N ILE A 83 3.64 -5.98 -8.93
CA ILE A 83 2.68 -6.94 -8.35
C ILE A 83 2.66 -8.24 -9.14
N TRP A 84 2.56 -8.14 -10.46
CA TRP A 84 2.48 -9.33 -11.30
C TRP A 84 3.71 -10.21 -11.14
N SER A 85 4.88 -9.61 -11.34
CA SER A 85 6.16 -10.33 -11.34
C SER A 85 6.56 -10.83 -9.95
N GLY A 86 6.33 -10.03 -8.91
CA GLY A 86 6.76 -10.32 -7.53
C GLY A 86 5.80 -11.17 -6.71
N PHE A 87 4.50 -11.18 -7.03
CA PHE A 87 3.49 -11.87 -6.22
C PHE A 87 2.58 -12.78 -7.03
N VAL A 88 1.91 -12.26 -8.07
CA VAL A 88 0.90 -13.05 -8.80
C VAL A 88 1.54 -14.27 -9.46
N ARG A 89 2.58 -14.05 -10.27
CA ARG A 89 3.31 -15.10 -10.96
C ARG A 89 3.88 -16.16 -10.00
N PRO A 90 4.64 -15.81 -8.95
CA PRO A 90 5.17 -16.82 -8.03
C PRO A 90 4.08 -17.53 -7.21
N PHE A 91 2.98 -16.88 -6.83
CA PHE A 91 1.89 -17.56 -6.12
C PHE A 91 1.15 -18.57 -7.02
N VAL A 92 0.86 -18.19 -8.27
CA VAL A 92 0.25 -19.11 -9.24
C VAL A 92 1.17 -20.30 -9.52
N GLN A 93 2.49 -20.06 -9.64
CA GLN A 93 3.47 -21.13 -9.85
C GLN A 93 3.65 -22.04 -8.63
N ALA A 94 3.56 -21.48 -7.42
CA ALA A 94 3.66 -22.24 -6.18
C ALA A 94 2.40 -23.10 -5.95
N GLY A 95 1.23 -22.63 -6.39
CA GLY A 95 -0.04 -23.35 -6.24
C GLY A 95 -0.56 -23.43 -4.80
N GLU A 96 -0.05 -22.58 -3.90
CA GLU A 96 -0.34 -22.61 -2.47
C GLU A 96 -0.88 -21.27 -1.97
N ALA A 97 -1.87 -21.33 -1.09
CA ALA A 97 -2.47 -20.18 -0.43
C ALA A 97 -2.15 -20.19 1.07
N TYR A 98 -2.10 -19.02 1.70
CA TYR A 98 -1.93 -18.94 3.15
C TYR A 98 -3.09 -19.64 3.86
N GLN A 99 -2.75 -20.61 4.71
CA GLN A 99 -3.70 -21.52 5.37
C GLN A 99 -4.65 -22.24 4.39
N GLY A 100 -4.20 -22.47 3.14
CA GLY A 100 -4.98 -23.13 2.10
C GLY A 100 -6.18 -22.32 1.59
N GLN A 101 -6.29 -21.04 1.93
CA GLN A 101 -7.47 -20.22 1.63
C GLN A 101 -7.12 -18.82 1.10
N TYR A 102 -6.13 -18.16 1.70
CA TYR A 102 -5.91 -16.73 1.47
C TYR A 102 -4.73 -16.47 0.50
N PRO A 103 -4.95 -15.85 -0.67
CA PRO A 103 -3.90 -15.62 -1.67
C PRO A 103 -3.03 -14.37 -1.37
N LEU A 104 -2.87 -14.00 -0.09
CA LEU A 104 -1.97 -12.94 0.36
C LEU A 104 -2.19 -11.57 -0.33
N LEU A 105 -3.45 -11.15 -0.42
CA LEU A 105 -3.90 -9.93 -1.13
C LEU A 105 -3.22 -8.62 -0.71
N VAL A 106 -2.65 -8.56 0.50
CA VAL A 106 -1.94 -7.36 1.03
C VAL A 106 -0.42 -7.45 0.91
N SER A 107 0.08 -8.20 -0.09
CA SER A 107 1.53 -8.33 -0.30
C SER A 107 2.18 -7.12 -0.98
N ASP A 108 1.37 -6.22 -1.54
CA ASP A 108 1.77 -4.92 -2.07
C ASP A 108 2.62 -4.07 -1.10
N ARG A 109 2.49 -4.31 0.21
CA ARG A 109 3.28 -3.70 1.30
C ARG A 109 4.79 -3.78 1.05
N TYR A 110 5.27 -4.90 0.51
CA TYR A 110 6.70 -5.05 0.19
C TYR A 110 7.12 -4.14 -0.97
N LEU A 111 6.27 -3.96 -1.98
CA LEU A 111 6.54 -3.07 -3.11
C LEU A 111 6.50 -1.60 -2.71
N ILE A 112 5.60 -1.23 -1.80
CA ILE A 112 5.55 0.11 -1.22
C ILE A 112 6.87 0.41 -0.48
N VAL A 113 7.40 -0.55 0.27
CA VAL A 113 8.72 -0.42 0.91
C VAL A 113 9.82 -0.28 -0.13
N ASP A 114 9.86 -1.12 -1.17
CA ASP A 114 10.88 -1.04 -2.21
C ASP A 114 10.89 0.33 -2.90
N ALA A 115 9.71 0.88 -3.22
CA ALA A 115 9.55 2.20 -3.80
C ALA A 115 10.02 3.32 -2.84
N ALA A 116 9.67 3.22 -1.55
CA ALA A 116 10.10 4.19 -0.55
C ALA A 116 11.63 4.16 -0.34
N LEU A 117 12.24 2.97 -0.27
CA LEU A 117 13.69 2.83 -0.11
C LEU A 117 14.45 3.25 -1.37
N GLN A 118 13.88 3.04 -2.56
CA GLN A 118 14.41 3.60 -3.80
C GLN A 118 14.47 5.12 -3.73
N ARG A 119 13.40 5.76 -3.26
CA ARG A 119 13.38 7.20 -3.06
C ARG A 119 14.37 7.66 -1.99
N CYS A 120 14.56 6.90 -0.91
CA CYS A 120 15.59 7.20 0.09
C CYS A 120 16.99 7.25 -0.54
N ARG A 121 17.30 6.30 -1.44
CA ARG A 121 18.59 6.26 -2.15
C ARG A 121 18.78 7.47 -3.07
N GLU A 122 17.75 7.84 -3.82
CA GLU A 122 17.78 9.02 -4.70
C GLU A 122 18.03 10.33 -3.96
N LEU A 123 17.49 10.43 -2.74
CA LEU A 123 17.64 11.59 -1.87
C LEU A 123 18.84 11.50 -0.92
N CYS A 124 19.63 10.42 -1.01
CA CYS A 124 20.75 10.16 -0.10
C CYS A 124 20.37 10.22 1.39
N THR A 125 19.15 9.81 1.76
CA THR A 125 18.69 9.70 3.15
C THR A 125 18.61 8.24 3.59
N ASN A 126 18.78 8.01 4.90
CA ASN A 126 18.53 6.72 5.53
C ASN A 126 17.25 6.71 6.38
N ALA A 127 16.46 7.78 6.38
CA ALA A 127 15.22 7.88 7.16
C ALA A 127 13.99 7.55 6.31
N ILE A 128 13.17 6.63 6.81
CA ILE A 128 11.90 6.23 6.22
C ILE A 128 10.80 6.29 7.28
N ALA A 129 9.61 6.73 6.87
CA ALA A 129 8.41 6.73 7.67
C ALA A 129 7.28 5.93 7.04
N HIS A 130 6.41 5.38 7.88
CA HIS A 130 5.16 4.76 7.46
C HIS A 130 4.06 5.00 8.49
N GLY A 131 2.80 5.03 8.03
CA GLY A 131 1.63 5.29 8.85
C GLY A 131 0.97 4.05 9.46
N CYS A 132 1.65 2.89 9.51
CA CYS A 132 1.00 1.67 10.01
C CYS A 132 0.68 1.76 11.50
N THR A 133 -0.48 1.25 11.89
CA THR A 133 -0.86 1.10 13.31
C THR A 133 -0.04 0.00 14.00
N GLY A 134 -0.01 0.05 15.33
CA GLY A 134 0.62 -0.91 16.22
C GLY A 134 -0.17 -2.21 16.44
N MET A 135 -1.36 -2.35 15.86
CA MET A 135 -2.26 -3.49 16.09
C MET A 135 -2.33 -4.47 14.91
N GLY A 136 -1.86 -4.07 13.72
CA GLY A 136 -1.95 -4.88 12.49
C GLY A 136 -0.64 -5.57 12.10
N ASN A 137 -0.75 -6.49 11.13
CA ASN A 137 0.41 -7.18 10.54
C ASN A 137 1.24 -6.28 9.62
N ASP A 138 0.68 -5.19 9.11
CA ASP A 138 1.37 -4.30 8.17
C ASP A 138 2.62 -3.66 8.77
N GLN A 139 2.61 -3.29 10.06
CA GLN A 139 3.82 -2.79 10.72
C GLN A 139 4.96 -3.81 10.68
N VAL A 140 4.66 -5.10 10.78
CA VAL A 140 5.67 -6.16 10.78
C VAL A 140 6.21 -6.35 9.36
N ARG A 141 5.32 -6.33 8.36
CA ARG A 141 5.70 -6.39 6.93
C ARG A 141 6.62 -5.23 6.56
N PHE A 142 6.24 -4.01 6.91
CA PHE A 142 7.03 -2.80 6.68
C PHE A 142 8.37 -2.85 7.44
N ASP A 143 8.35 -3.03 8.76
CA ASP A 143 9.56 -2.99 9.59
C ASP A 143 10.57 -4.06 9.15
N LEU A 144 10.12 -5.29 8.88
CA LEU A 144 11.00 -6.38 8.47
C LEU A 144 11.54 -6.19 7.06
N ALA A 145 10.73 -5.75 6.11
CA ALA A 145 11.18 -5.47 4.75
C ALA A 145 12.24 -4.37 4.72
N VAL A 146 12.04 -3.29 5.49
CA VAL A 146 13.02 -2.21 5.62
C VAL A 146 14.33 -2.73 6.25
N LYS A 147 14.24 -3.47 7.36
CA LYS A 147 15.42 -4.03 8.04
C LYS A 147 16.18 -5.04 7.19
N ALA A 148 15.47 -5.84 6.39
CA ALA A 148 16.10 -6.79 5.48
C ALA A 148 16.83 -6.11 4.32
N SER A 149 16.41 -4.90 3.95
CA SER A 149 16.95 -4.14 2.82
C SER A 149 18.16 -3.27 3.15
N GLY A 150 18.51 -3.11 4.44
CA GLY A 150 19.70 -2.38 4.86
C GLY A 150 19.54 -1.62 6.18
N THR A 151 20.48 -0.70 6.43
CA THR A 151 20.47 0.12 7.66
C THR A 151 19.68 1.41 7.44
N TYR A 152 18.41 1.38 7.79
CA TYR A 152 17.50 2.53 7.73
C TYR A 152 16.96 2.88 9.11
N ARG A 153 16.75 4.18 9.36
CA ARG A 153 16.00 4.70 10.50
C ARG A 153 14.51 4.68 10.17
N ILE A 154 13.77 3.81 10.85
CA ILE A 154 12.31 3.72 10.73
C ILE A 154 11.66 4.69 11.72
N VAL A 155 10.75 5.53 11.22
CA VAL A 155 9.90 6.42 12.03
C VAL A 155 8.44 6.01 11.81
N ALA A 156 7.69 5.76 12.88
CA ALA A 156 6.31 5.26 12.78
C ALA A 156 5.37 6.13 13.63
N PRO A 157 4.99 7.33 13.14
CA PRO A 157 4.25 8.32 13.94
C PRO A 157 2.98 7.78 14.59
N ILE A 158 2.21 6.96 13.87
CA ILE A 158 0.95 6.40 14.39
C ILE A 158 1.19 5.49 15.59
N ARG A 159 2.22 4.63 15.52
CA ARG A 159 2.63 3.79 16.66
C ARG A 159 3.15 4.61 17.83
N GLU A 160 3.75 5.77 17.58
CA GLU A 160 4.24 6.66 18.65
C GLU A 160 3.07 7.29 19.41
N ILE A 161 2.07 7.83 18.70
CA ILE A 161 0.90 8.45 19.33
C ILE A 161 -0.06 7.43 19.96
N GLN A 162 -0.12 6.19 19.45
CA GLN A 162 -0.92 5.11 20.06
C GLN A 162 -0.46 4.75 21.48
N LYS A 163 0.81 5.02 21.82
CA LYS A 163 1.32 4.84 23.19
C LYS A 163 0.84 5.94 24.14
N GLN A 164 0.37 7.07 23.59
CA GLN A 164 0.05 8.29 24.33
C GLN A 164 -1.46 8.56 24.36
N HIS A 165 -2.19 8.13 23.34
CA HIS A 165 -3.60 8.44 23.14
C HIS A 165 -4.40 7.16 22.88
N THR A 166 -5.41 6.91 23.70
CA THR A 166 -6.35 5.78 23.54
C THR A 166 -7.32 5.99 22.37
N GLN A 167 -7.69 7.25 22.07
CA GLN A 167 -8.53 7.62 20.93
C GLN A 167 -7.68 8.21 19.80
N THR A 168 -6.75 7.41 19.26
CA THR A 168 -5.77 7.86 18.27
C THR A 168 -6.40 8.55 17.07
N ARG A 169 -7.48 7.97 16.51
CA ARG A 169 -8.14 8.54 15.33
C ARG A 169 -8.68 9.94 15.57
N ALA A 170 -9.38 10.16 16.68
CA ALA A 170 -9.91 11.48 17.04
C ALA A 170 -8.78 12.51 17.24
N TYR A 171 -7.66 12.07 17.84
CA TYR A 171 -6.47 12.90 17.98
C TYR A 171 -5.88 13.29 16.63
N GLU A 172 -5.75 12.36 15.68
CA GLU A 172 -5.25 12.66 14.33
C GLU A 172 -6.12 13.68 13.60
N GLN A 173 -7.44 13.56 13.74
CA GLN A 173 -8.40 14.49 13.12
C GLN A 173 -8.26 15.90 13.69
N ALA A 174 -8.34 16.04 15.02
CA ALA A 174 -8.18 17.32 15.69
C ALA A 174 -6.83 17.97 15.38
N TYR A 175 -5.76 17.17 15.36
CA TYR A 175 -4.42 17.65 15.05
C TYR A 175 -4.31 18.26 13.65
N LEU A 176 -4.95 17.64 12.65
CA LEU A 176 -5.00 18.15 11.28
C LEU A 176 -5.89 19.41 11.17
N GLU A 177 -7.06 19.39 11.80
CA GLU A 177 -8.01 20.51 11.79
C GLU A 177 -7.43 21.77 12.43
N GLU A 178 -6.75 21.64 13.57
CA GLU A 178 -6.04 22.74 14.25
C GLU A 178 -4.98 23.40 13.36
N ARG A 179 -4.48 22.68 12.35
CA ARG A 179 -3.48 23.14 11.38
C ARG A 179 -4.09 23.60 10.05
N GLY A 180 -5.43 23.65 9.98
CA GLY A 180 -6.16 24.09 8.80
C GLY A 180 -6.23 23.04 7.69
N PHE A 181 -5.91 21.78 7.96
CA PHE A 181 -6.07 20.70 6.99
C PHE A 181 -7.44 20.06 7.13
N ALA A 182 -8.22 20.12 6.05
CA ALA A 182 -9.51 19.43 6.00
C ALA A 182 -9.30 17.92 6.21
N VAL A 183 -10.16 17.33 7.03
CA VAL A 183 -10.25 15.89 7.25
C VAL A 183 -11.49 15.40 6.52
N ASN A 184 -11.31 14.49 5.56
CA ASN A 184 -12.46 13.83 4.96
C ASN A 184 -13.07 12.87 5.98
N GLU A 185 -14.25 13.22 6.51
CA GLU A 185 -15.04 12.43 7.48
C GLU A 185 -15.61 11.13 6.92
N ARG A 186 -14.98 10.51 5.92
CA ARG A 186 -15.32 9.13 5.56
C ARG A 186 -14.81 8.22 6.68
N GLN A 187 -15.54 8.18 7.81
CA GLN A 187 -15.59 7.02 8.68
C GLN A 187 -16.09 5.87 7.82
N LYS A 188 -15.16 5.21 7.13
CA LYS A 188 -15.48 3.92 6.53
C LYS A 188 -15.77 3.00 7.72
N HIS A 189 -16.99 2.46 7.77
CA HIS A 189 -17.41 1.43 8.71
C HIS A 189 -16.46 0.21 8.69
N TYR A 190 -15.75 0.03 7.57
CA TYR A 190 -14.71 -0.97 7.39
C TYR A 190 -13.33 -0.34 7.18
N THR A 191 -12.30 -1.07 7.61
CA THR A 191 -10.94 -0.88 7.11
C THR A 191 -10.82 -1.63 5.79
N ILE A 192 -10.41 -0.94 4.73
CA ILE A 192 -10.34 -1.48 3.37
C ILE A 192 -8.91 -1.35 2.85
N ASN A 193 -8.34 -2.45 2.37
CA ASN A 193 -7.13 -2.43 1.54
C ASN A 193 -7.50 -2.95 0.16
N GLU A 194 -7.03 -2.26 -0.87
CA GLU A 194 -7.37 -2.53 -2.26
C GLU A 194 -6.12 -2.35 -3.12
N ASN A 195 -5.87 -3.32 -4.00
CA ASN A 195 -4.84 -3.30 -5.03
C ASN A 195 -5.22 -4.29 -6.13
N LEU A 196 -4.41 -4.45 -7.19
CA LEU A 196 -4.70 -5.37 -8.30
C LEU A 196 -4.98 -6.83 -7.88
N LEU A 197 -4.49 -7.30 -6.73
CA LEU A 197 -4.76 -8.67 -6.26
C LEU A 197 -6.21 -8.83 -5.77
N GLY A 198 -6.82 -7.76 -5.26
CA GLY A 198 -8.16 -7.81 -4.67
C GLY A 198 -8.39 -6.79 -3.57
N VAL A 199 -9.54 -6.95 -2.91
CA VAL A 199 -9.99 -6.12 -1.78
C VAL A 199 -10.02 -6.96 -0.51
N THR A 200 -9.45 -6.44 0.57
CA THR A 200 -9.68 -6.94 1.94
C THR A 200 -10.49 -5.94 2.73
N MET A 201 -11.46 -6.42 3.50
CA MET A 201 -12.29 -5.61 4.39
C MET A 201 -12.28 -6.21 5.79
N SER A 202 -12.20 -5.38 6.82
CA SER A 202 -12.33 -5.76 8.23
C SER A 202 -13.04 -4.66 9.02
N GLY A 203 -13.37 -4.88 10.29
CA GLY A 203 -14.14 -3.94 11.08
C GLY A 203 -15.63 -4.29 11.17
N GLY A 204 -16.37 -3.47 11.89
CA GLY A 204 -17.82 -3.61 12.00
C GLY A 204 -18.25 -4.96 12.56
N GLU A 205 -19.19 -5.59 11.88
CA GLU A 205 -19.74 -6.91 12.20
C GLU A 205 -18.71 -8.05 12.05
N ILE A 206 -17.69 -7.89 11.19
CA ILE A 206 -16.64 -8.91 11.00
C ILE A 206 -15.84 -9.08 12.30
N ASP A 207 -15.49 -7.98 12.97
CA ASP A 207 -14.74 -7.99 14.22
C ASP A 207 -15.57 -8.56 15.39
N ARG A 208 -16.91 -8.53 15.27
CA ARG A 208 -17.85 -9.12 16.25
C ARG A 208 -18.22 -10.56 15.92
N TRP A 209 -17.65 -11.15 14.86
CA TRP A 209 -17.99 -12.50 14.40
C TRP A 209 -19.46 -12.64 14.00
N GLU A 210 -20.07 -11.55 13.54
CA GLU A 210 -21.42 -11.51 13.02
C GLU A 210 -21.43 -11.74 11.50
N VAL A 211 -22.60 -12.05 10.93
CA VAL A 211 -22.76 -12.24 9.49
C VAL A 211 -22.48 -10.90 8.77
N PRO A 212 -21.52 -10.84 7.83
CA PRO A 212 -21.24 -9.63 7.07
C PRO A 212 -22.46 -9.14 6.28
N GLY A 213 -22.75 -7.84 6.36
CA GLY A 213 -23.85 -7.21 5.64
C GLY A 213 -23.47 -6.80 4.21
N ASP A 214 -24.40 -6.14 3.50
CA ASP A 214 -24.18 -5.70 2.11
C ASP A 214 -22.99 -4.74 1.95
N GLY A 215 -22.70 -3.97 3.01
CA GLY A 215 -21.55 -3.06 3.03
C GLY A 215 -20.19 -3.75 3.10
N ALA A 216 -20.12 -5.04 3.45
CA ALA A 216 -18.88 -5.82 3.53
C ALA A 216 -18.49 -6.45 2.17
N ARG A 217 -18.96 -5.86 1.08
CA ARG A 217 -18.72 -6.31 -0.30
C ARG A 217 -17.81 -5.31 -1.01
N GLY A 218 -16.71 -5.82 -1.57
CA GLY A 218 -15.80 -5.07 -2.44
C GLY A 218 -16.22 -5.15 -3.91
N TRP A 219 -15.36 -5.71 -4.75
CA TRP A 219 -15.55 -5.75 -6.22
C TRP A 219 -16.63 -6.72 -6.71
N CYS A 220 -16.78 -7.87 -6.07
CA CYS A 220 -17.63 -8.94 -6.59
C CYS A 220 -19.12 -8.66 -6.33
N ALA A 221 -19.88 -8.54 -7.42
CA ALA A 221 -21.34 -8.49 -7.38
C ALA A 221 -21.94 -9.68 -6.60
N PRO A 222 -23.10 -9.52 -5.93
CA PRO A 222 -23.79 -10.63 -5.30
C PRO A 222 -24.25 -11.65 -6.34
N ARG A 223 -24.40 -12.91 -5.91
CA ARG A 223 -24.79 -14.01 -6.80
C ARG A 223 -26.08 -13.75 -7.58
N SER A 224 -27.01 -12.97 -7.02
CA SER A 224 -28.26 -12.57 -7.66
C SER A 224 -28.08 -11.67 -8.88
N GLU A 225 -26.93 -11.01 -9.01
CA GLU A 225 -26.60 -10.09 -10.11
C GLU A 225 -25.65 -10.72 -11.14
N TRP A 226 -25.21 -11.96 -10.93
CA TRP A 226 -24.33 -12.63 -11.88
C TRP A 226 -25.08 -12.93 -13.19
N PRO A 227 -24.41 -12.83 -14.35
CA PRO A 227 -24.99 -13.25 -15.62
C PRO A 227 -25.50 -14.69 -15.56
N ALA A 228 -26.70 -14.93 -16.12
CA ALA A 228 -27.23 -16.28 -16.24
C ALA A 228 -26.47 -17.12 -17.29
N GLU A 229 -25.86 -16.45 -18.27
CA GLU A 229 -25.06 -17.08 -19.31
C GLU A 229 -23.68 -17.47 -18.79
N THR A 230 -23.16 -18.60 -19.29
CA THR A 230 -21.82 -19.04 -18.94
C THR A 230 -20.77 -18.15 -19.59
N LEU A 231 -19.95 -17.51 -18.77
CA LEU A 231 -18.75 -16.83 -19.24
C LEU A 231 -17.65 -17.86 -19.53
N ARG A 232 -16.98 -17.71 -20.67
CA ARG A 232 -15.83 -18.53 -21.05
C ARG A 232 -14.66 -17.60 -21.38
N ILE A 233 -13.51 -17.91 -20.80
CA ILE A 233 -12.25 -17.25 -21.08
C ILE A 233 -11.20 -18.32 -21.38
N THR A 234 -10.28 -18.03 -22.29
CA THR A 234 -9.12 -18.89 -22.56
C THR A 234 -7.87 -18.21 -22.06
N LEU A 235 -7.14 -18.86 -21.15
CA LEU A 235 -5.84 -18.40 -20.69
C LEU A 235 -4.74 -19.22 -21.35
N ARG A 236 -3.80 -18.56 -22.01
CA ARG A 236 -2.62 -19.21 -22.58
C ARG A 236 -1.43 -19.07 -21.64
N PHE A 237 -0.77 -20.18 -21.38
CA PHE A 237 0.42 -20.23 -20.54
C PHE A 237 1.65 -20.64 -21.34
N GLU A 238 2.77 -19.99 -21.08
CA GLU A 238 4.10 -20.37 -21.55
C GLU A 238 5.03 -20.50 -20.35
N HIS A 239 5.68 -21.66 -20.20
CA HIS A 239 6.63 -21.92 -19.11
C HIS A 239 6.10 -21.58 -17.69
N GLY A 240 4.80 -21.80 -17.45
CA GLY A 240 4.16 -21.54 -16.16
C GLY A 240 3.82 -20.07 -15.90
N GLU A 241 3.80 -19.23 -16.93
CA GLU A 241 3.34 -17.84 -16.87
C GLU A 241 2.19 -17.63 -17.85
N ALA A 242 1.11 -16.98 -17.38
CA ALA A 242 0.03 -16.57 -18.27
C ALA A 242 0.53 -15.45 -19.19
N VAL A 243 0.24 -15.55 -20.48
CA VAL A 243 0.74 -14.63 -21.52
C VAL A 243 -0.36 -14.05 -22.41
N ALA A 244 -1.57 -14.61 -22.40
CA ALA A 244 -2.70 -14.11 -23.20
C ALA A 244 -4.07 -14.50 -22.61
N ILE A 245 -5.07 -13.67 -22.90
CA ILE A 245 -6.51 -13.92 -22.67
C ILE A 245 -7.19 -13.94 -24.03
N ASP A 246 -7.93 -15.01 -24.35
CA ASP A 246 -8.64 -15.18 -25.63
C ASP A 246 -7.75 -14.90 -26.85
N ASP A 247 -6.57 -15.51 -26.85
CA ASP A 247 -5.48 -15.37 -27.84
C ASP A 247 -4.86 -13.96 -27.97
N GLU A 248 -5.35 -12.98 -27.20
CA GLU A 248 -4.79 -11.64 -27.15
C GLU A 248 -3.64 -11.58 -26.12
N ALA A 249 -2.41 -11.40 -26.62
CA ALA A 249 -1.24 -11.22 -25.77
C ALA A 249 -1.25 -9.85 -25.10
N MET A 250 -1.05 -9.81 -23.78
CA MET A 250 -0.99 -8.56 -23.02
C MET A 250 -0.12 -8.70 -21.77
N PRO A 251 0.36 -7.57 -21.19
CA PRO A 251 1.14 -7.62 -19.96
C PRO A 251 0.38 -8.26 -18.80
N GLY A 252 1.11 -8.95 -17.91
CA GLY A 252 0.54 -9.67 -16.77
C GLY A 252 -0.40 -8.87 -15.87
N HIS A 253 0.03 -7.68 -15.46
CA HIS A 253 -0.79 -6.80 -14.63
C HIS A 253 -2.08 -6.34 -15.34
N ALA A 254 -2.04 -6.16 -16.67
CA ALA A 254 -3.22 -5.86 -17.48
C ALA A 254 -4.14 -7.08 -17.61
N MET A 255 -3.60 -8.30 -17.73
CA MET A 255 -4.40 -9.54 -17.66
C MET A 255 -5.13 -9.63 -16.33
N LEU A 256 -4.42 -9.43 -15.21
CA LEU A 256 -5.04 -9.45 -13.89
C LEU A 256 -6.16 -8.40 -13.78
N SER A 257 -5.91 -7.17 -14.22
CA SER A 257 -6.93 -6.12 -14.24
C SER A 257 -8.14 -6.42 -15.12
N ARG A 258 -7.98 -7.20 -16.20
CA ARG A 258 -9.09 -7.62 -17.08
C ARG A 258 -9.89 -8.79 -16.52
N LEU A 259 -9.26 -9.62 -15.69
CA LEU A 259 -9.88 -10.79 -15.05
C LEU A 259 -10.63 -10.42 -13.77
N ASN A 260 -10.21 -9.35 -13.09
CA ASN A 260 -10.95 -8.72 -12.00
C ASN A 260 -12.23 -8.07 -12.51
#